data_AF-A0A8S0YKK0-F1
#
_entry.id   AF-A0A8S0YKK0-F1
#
_cell.length_a   1.000
_cell.length_b   1.000
_cell.length_c   1.000
_cell.angle_alpha   90.00
_cell.angle_beta   90.00
_cell.angle_gamma   90.00
#
_symmetry.space_group_name_H-M   'P 1'
#
loop_
_entity.id
_entity.type
_entity.pdbx_description
1 polymer ?
#
loop_
_entity_poly.entity_id
_entity_poly.type
_entity_poly.pdbx_seq_one_letter_code
_entity_poly.pdbx_strand_id
1 'polypeptide(L)'
;MNLKIKKKPQITIAIIIVSAFTVLFALLSIKNSSNYLLRILTQGSLCLTMLLSGINYFIYKKQKALGILLWLVSAFGLFVTIHTIITSFTFLY
;
A
#
# COMPACT_ATOMS: atom_id res chain seq x y z
N MET A 1 6.84 20.63 -23.59
CA MET A 1 5.88 20.90 -22.50
C MET A 1 6.55 20.53 -21.17
N ASN A 2 6.94 21.53 -20.38
CA ASN A 2 7.86 21.37 -19.25
C ASN A 2 7.05 21.25 -17.94
N LEU A 3 6.65 20.02 -17.58
CA LEU A 3 5.99 19.75 -16.30
C LEU A 3 7.03 19.84 -15.17
N LYS A 4 7.32 21.06 -14.70
CA LYS A 4 8.07 21.30 -13.47
C LYS A 4 7.20 20.92 -12.27
N ILE A 5 7.08 19.61 -12.01
CA ILE A 5 6.38 19.07 -10.84
C ILE A 5 7.22 19.37 -9.59
N LYS A 6 7.03 20.56 -9.00
CA LYS A 6 7.53 20.94 -7.67
C LYS A 6 6.75 20.22 -6.53
N LYS A 7 6.35 18.95 -6.69
CA LYS A 7 5.52 18.19 -5.73
C LYS A 7 6.26 17.15 -4.88
N LYS A 8 7.60 17.19 -4.85
CA LYS A 8 8.43 16.31 -3.99
C LYS A 8 7.98 16.19 -2.51
N PRO A 9 7.58 17.28 -1.81
CA PRO A 9 7.27 17.16 -0.39
C PRO A 9 5.96 16.41 -0.12
N GLN A 10 4.93 16.59 -0.95
CA GLN A 10 3.58 16.07 -0.67
C GLN A 10 3.52 14.54 -0.69
N ILE A 11 4.13 13.89 -1.69
CA ILE A 11 4.15 12.42 -1.79
C ILE A 11 5.01 11.82 -0.68
N THR A 12 6.12 12.48 -0.33
CA THR A 12 6.98 12.02 0.76
C THR A 12 6.24 12.07 2.10
N ILE A 13 5.50 13.16 2.38
CA ILE A 13 4.67 13.30 3.57
C ILE A 13 3.57 12.22 3.59
N ALA A 14 2.90 11.98 2.45
CA ALA A 14 1.89 10.93 2.35
C ALA A 14 2.46 9.54 2.65
N ILE A 15 3.66 9.21 2.13
CA ILE A 15 4.33 7.94 2.42
C ILE A 15 4.61 7.81 3.92
N ILE A 16 5.11 8.85 4.58
CA ILE A 16 5.39 8.84 6.03
C ILE A 16 4.12 8.57 6.83
N ILE A 17 3.03 9.29 6.52
CA ILE A 17 1.75 9.15 7.22
C ILE A 17 1.20 7.73 7.05
N VAL A 18 1.12 7.24 5.82
CA VAL A 18 0.59 5.88 5.56
C VAL A 18 1.48 4.82 6.20
N SER A 19 2.81 4.98 6.16
CA SER A 19 3.74 4.06 6.81
C SER A 19 3.54 4.00 8.32
N ALA A 20 3.30 5.15 8.97
CA ALA A 20 3.01 5.19 10.40
C ALA A 20 1.71 4.42 10.74
N PHE A 21 0.67 4.60 9.92
CA PHE A 21 -0.57 3.81 10.06
C PHE A 21 -0.36 2.33 9.81
N THR A 22 0.44 1.95 8.80
CA THR A 22 0.77 0.54 8.54
C THR A 22 1.47 -0.11 9.72
N VAL A 23 2.42 0.59 10.36
CA VAL A 23 3.08 0.10 11.58
C VAL A 23 2.07 -0.05 12.72
N LEU A 24 1.19 0.93 12.93
CA LEU A 24 0.15 0.88 13.95
C LEU A 24 -0.82 -0.29 13.72
N PHE A 25 -1.28 -0.49 12.49
CA PHE A 25 -2.15 -1.61 12.14
C PHE A 25 -1.43 -2.95 12.27
N ALA A 26 -0.16 -3.04 11.91
CA ALA A 26 0.62 -4.26 12.10
C ALA A 26 0.75 -4.64 13.58
N LEU A 27 1.04 -3.67 14.45
CA LEU A 27 1.11 -3.90 15.90
C LEU A 27 -0.24 -4.35 16.46
N LEU A 28 -1.34 -3.70 16.05
CA LEU A 28 -2.69 -4.08 16.44
C LEU A 28 -3.08 -5.47 15.91
N SER A 29 -2.68 -5.79 14.68
CA SER A 29 -2.94 -7.09 14.06
C SER A 29 -2.14 -8.21 14.71
N ILE A 30 -0.93 -7.95 15.25
CA ILE A 30 -0.17 -8.94 16.02
C ILE A 30 -0.86 -9.18 17.37
N LYS A 31 -1.28 -8.12 18.05
CA LYS A 31 -1.98 -8.21 19.34
C LYS A 31 -3.35 -8.89 19.22
N ASN A 32 -4.02 -8.72 18.07
CA ASN A 32 -5.35 -9.25 17.80
C ASN A 32 -5.37 -10.01 16.47
N SER A 33 -4.63 -11.12 16.42
CA SER A 33 -4.36 -11.90 15.20
C SER A 33 -5.61 -12.55 14.59
N SER A 34 -6.64 -12.81 15.40
CA SER A 34 -7.93 -13.34 14.94
C SER A 34 -8.81 -12.28 14.27
N ASN A 35 -8.51 -10.99 14.43
CA ASN A 35 -9.33 -9.93 13.88
C ASN A 35 -9.05 -9.73 12.38
N TYR A 36 -9.96 -10.25 11.58
CA TYR A 36 -9.91 -10.19 10.12
C TYR A 36 -9.84 -8.76 9.57
N LEU A 37 -10.57 -7.81 10.19
CA LEU A 37 -10.60 -6.41 9.75
C LEU A 37 -9.23 -5.73 9.92
N LEU A 38 -8.51 -6.03 11.01
CA LEU A 38 -7.15 -5.50 11.23
C LEU A 38 -6.15 -6.07 10.21
N ARG A 39 -6.30 -7.34 9.81
CA ARG A 39 -5.47 -7.95 8.77
C ARG A 39 -5.68 -7.27 7.42
N ILE A 40 -6.94 -7.00 7.05
CA ILE A 40 -7.27 -6.27 5.81
C ILE A 40 -6.70 -4.85 5.84
N LEU A 41 -6.88 -4.11 6.94
CA LEU A 41 -6.34 -2.74 7.08
C LEU A 41 -4.82 -2.71 6.98
N THR A 42 -4.14 -3.70 7.59
CA THR A 42 -2.68 -3.83 7.52
C THR A 42 -2.24 -4.09 6.08
N GLN A 43 -2.83 -5.08 5.39
CA GLN A 43 -2.48 -5.41 4.00
C GLN A 43 -2.80 -4.26 3.03
N GLY A 44 -3.96 -3.62 3.17
CA GLY A 44 -4.36 -2.49 2.34
C GLY A 44 -3.42 -1.28 2.51
N SER A 45 -3.07 -0.93 3.74
CA SER A 45 -2.14 0.18 4.02
C SER A 45 -0.72 -0.11 3.52
N LEU A 46 -0.27 -1.36 3.59
CA LEU A 46 1.00 -1.80 3.02
C LEU A 46 1.00 -1.68 1.49
N CYS A 47 -0.09 -2.10 0.82
CA CYS A 47 -0.23 -1.94 -0.63
C CYS A 47 -0.21 -0.46 -1.02
N LEU A 48 -0.88 0.42 -0.26
CA LEU A 48 -0.90 1.85 -0.50
C LEU A 48 0.49 2.48 -0.33
N THR A 49 1.24 2.07 0.70
CA THR A 49 2.62 2.50 0.92
C THR A 49 3.53 2.11 -0.25
N MET A 50 3.39 0.87 -0.76
CA MET A 50 4.15 0.40 -1.93
C MET A 50 3.76 1.16 -3.20
N LEU A 51 2.48 1.45 -3.40
CA LEU A 51 2.01 2.23 -4.55
C LEU A 51 2.58 3.65 -4.54
N LEU A 52 2.46 4.36 -3.41
CA LEU A 52 3.00 5.72 -3.25
C LEU A 52 4.52 5.74 -3.41
N SER A 53 5.20 4.73 -2.87
CA SER A 53 6.65 4.55 -3.05
C SER A 53 7.00 4.30 -4.52
N GLY A 54 6.25 3.45 -5.22
CA GLY A 54 6.42 3.18 -6.65
C GLY A 54 6.28 4.44 -7.50
N ILE A 55 5.24 5.24 -7.24
CA ILE A 55 5.03 6.55 -7.86
C ILE A 55 6.22 7.47 -7.56
N ASN A 56 6.70 7.50 -6.31
CA ASN A 56 7.83 8.32 -5.92
C ASN A 56 9.13 7.93 -6.68
N TYR A 57 9.40 6.63 -6.78
CA TYR A 57 10.55 6.09 -7.50
C TYR A 57 10.49 6.35 -9.01
N PHE A 58 9.31 6.17 -9.60
CA PHE A 58 9.08 6.37 -11.03
C PHE A 58 9.19 7.84 -11.44
N ILE A 59 8.51 8.74 -10.71
CA ILE A 59 8.42 10.16 -11.06
C ILE A 59 9.66 10.94 -10.62
N TYR A 60 10.17 10.74 -9.39
CA TYR A 60 11.16 11.64 -8.80
C TYR A 60 12.57 11.08 -8.75
N LYS A 61 12.73 9.78 -8.45
CA LYS A 61 14.06 9.14 -8.40
C LYS A 61 14.53 8.60 -9.75
N LYS A 62 13.68 8.65 -10.79
CA LYS A 62 13.94 8.13 -12.14
C LYS A 62 14.35 6.65 -12.17
N GLN A 63 14.13 5.90 -11.10
CA GLN A 63 14.40 4.47 -11.00
C GLN A 63 13.17 3.70 -11.49
N LYS A 64 12.97 3.70 -12.81
CA LYS A 64 11.74 3.18 -13.44
C LYS A 64 11.48 1.72 -13.13
N ALA A 65 12.51 0.87 -13.16
CA ALA A 65 12.37 -0.56 -12.89
C ALA A 65 11.84 -0.84 -11.47
N LEU A 66 12.42 -0.18 -10.45
CA LEU A 66 11.97 -0.31 -9.06
C LEU A 66 10.56 0.28 -8.86
N GLY A 67 10.27 1.41 -9.51
CA GLY A 67 8.94 2.02 -9.48
C GLY A 67 7.87 1.08 -10.04
N ILE A 68 8.12 0.46 -11.19
CA ILE A 68 7.23 -0.51 -11.84
C ILE A 68 7.07 -1.76 -10.98
N LEU A 69 8.16 -2.29 -10.42
CA LEU A 69 8.12 -3.45 -9.53
C LEU A 69 7.21 -3.19 -8.32
N LEU A 70 7.40 -2.06 -7.63
CA LEU A 70 6.57 -1.69 -6.48
C LEU A 70 5.09 -1.52 -6.86
N TRP A 71 4.83 -1.01 -8.06
CA TRP A 71 3.47 -0.87 -8.58
C TRP A 71 2.82 -2.23 -8.86
N LEU A 72 3.54 -3.15 -9.49
CA LEU A 72 3.07 -4.52 -9.76
C LEU A 72 2.81 -5.31 -8.47
N VAL A 73 3.74 -5.23 -7.51
CA VAL A 73 3.58 -5.90 -6.21
C VAL A 73 2.37 -5.34 -5.45
N SER A 74 2.18 -4.01 -5.47
CA SER A 74 1.00 -3.37 -4.88
C SER A 74 -0.30 -3.84 -5.55
N ALA A 75 -0.36 -3.86 -6.88
CA ALA A 75 -1.53 -4.31 -7.61
C ALA A 75 -1.86 -5.78 -7.35
N PHE A 76 -0.84 -6.64 -7.34
CA PHE A 76 -1.00 -8.06 -7.00
C PHE A 76 -1.47 -8.25 -5.55
N GLY A 77 -0.90 -7.50 -4.60
CA GLY A 77 -1.32 -7.54 -3.20
C GLY A 77 -2.78 -7.12 -3.00
N LEU A 78 -3.22 -6.06 -3.68
CA LEU A 78 -4.61 -5.63 -3.68
C LEU A 78 -5.53 -6.70 -4.27
N PHE A 79 -5.15 -7.31 -5.39
CA PHE A 79 -5.91 -8.40 -6.01
C PHE A 79 -6.10 -9.58 -5.04
N VAL A 80 -5.02 -10.05 -4.40
CA VAL A 80 -5.07 -11.14 -3.41
C VAL A 80 -5.94 -10.75 -2.21
N THR A 81 -5.84 -9.52 -1.73
CA THR A 81 -6.63 -9.02 -0.60
C THR A 81 -8.12 -9.00 -0.96
N ILE A 82 -8.49 -8.47 -2.12
CA ILE A 82 -9.88 -8.42 -2.61
C ILE A 82 -10.42 -9.85 -2.80
N HIS A 83 -9.65 -10.73 -3.42
CA HIS A 83 -10.05 -12.13 -3.62
C HIS A 83 -10.29 -12.84 -2.28
N THR A 84 -9.43 -12.60 -1.29
CA THR A 84 -9.58 -13.16 0.06
C THR A 84 -10.85 -12.62 0.74
N ILE A 85 -11.14 -11.32 0.59
CA ILE A 85 -12.38 -10.71 1.08
C ILE A 85 -13.59 -11.39 0.46
N ILE A 86 -13.65 -11.46 -0.87
CA ILE A 86 -14.78 -12.06 -1.58
C ILE A 86 -14.97 -13.52 -1.16
N THR A 87 -13.92 -14.33 -1.18
CA THR A 87 -13.98 -15.75 -0.82
C THR A 87 -14.46 -15.94 0.62
N SER A 88 -13.99 -15.09 1.54
CA SER A 88 -14.39 -15.15 2.96
C SER A 88 -15.86 -14.78 3.14
N PHE A 89 -16.39 -13.82 2.37
CA PHE A 89 -17.81 -13.48 2.38
C PHE A 89 -18.68 -14.57 1.74
N THR A 90 -18.22 -15.21 0.67
CA THR A 90 -18.93 -16.31 0.01
C THR A 90 -19.03 -17.57 0.89
N PHE A 91 -18.11 -17.77 1.84
CA PHE A 91 -18.17 -18.91 2.76
C PHE A 91 -19.12 -18.70 3.96
N LEU A 92 -19.58 -17.46 4.15
CA LEU A 92 -20.47 -17.05 5.26
C LEU A 92 -21.95 -17.00 4.86
N TYR A 93 -22.27 -17.25 3.58
CA TYR A 93 -23.63 -17.33 3.00
C TYR A 93 -23.81 -18.67 2.29
#